data_AF-A0A2N6FE74-F1
#
_entry.id   AF-A0A2N6FE74-F1
#
_cell.length_a   1.000
_cell.length_b   1.000
_cell.length_c   1.000
_cell.angle_alpha   90.00
_cell.angle_beta   90.00
_cell.angle_gamma   90.00
#
_symmetry.space_group_name_H-M   'P 1'
#
loop_
_entity.id
_entity.type
_entity.pdbx_description
1 polymer ?
#
loop_
_entity_poly.entity_id
_entity_poly.type
_entity_poly.pdbx_seq_one_letter_code
_entity_poly.pdbx_strand_id
1 'polypeptide(L)'
;MKKFAFILILVLLTTNSYGIENSFENREAQAQRYLNSTPPRALFEDLAEKVSVNLPPEDRQLFKDLLTKHLDLDSLTKSIESALINNFTADELSALADFYGSPIGKSAMSKMGNYMAEVMPAMETELQKSFAKANLEFGKQDQ
;
A
#
# COMPACT_ATOMS: atom_id res chain seq x y z
N MET A 1 -38.62 35.54 17.02
CA MET A 1 -39.00 34.36 16.20
C MET A 1 -38.08 34.12 15.01
N LYS A 2 -37.76 35.12 14.16
CA LYS A 2 -36.85 34.93 13.00
C LYS A 2 -35.43 34.45 13.34
N LYS A 3 -34.85 34.86 14.48
CA LYS A 3 -33.51 34.41 14.93
C LYS A 3 -33.46 32.94 15.39
N PHE A 4 -34.57 32.43 15.94
CA PHE A 4 -34.69 31.01 16.32
C PHE A 4 -34.88 30.10 15.10
N ALA A 5 -35.60 30.57 14.08
CA ALA A 5 -35.74 29.86 12.81
C ALA A 5 -34.39 29.71 12.07
N PHE A 6 -33.49 30.68 12.21
CA PHE A 6 -32.16 30.64 11.58
C PHE A 6 -31.22 29.62 12.25
N ILE A 7 -31.33 29.44 13.57
CA ILE A 7 -30.54 28.45 14.32
C ILE A 7 -31.01 27.02 13.98
N LEU A 8 -32.32 26.81 13.80
CA LEU A 8 -32.88 25.50 13.45
C LEU A 8 -32.43 25.02 12.06
N ILE A 9 -32.24 25.93 11.11
CA ILE A 9 -31.75 25.63 9.75
C ILE A 9 -30.25 25.31 9.77
N LEU A 10 -29.48 25.92 10.67
CA LEU A 10 -28.04 25.66 10.79
C LEU A 10 -27.73 24.25 11.33
N VAL A 11 -28.61 23.69 12.17
CA VAL A 11 -28.47 22.33 12.73
C VAL A 11 -28.77 21.25 11.68
N LEU A 12 -29.54 21.55 10.63
CA LEU A 12 -29.85 20.61 9.54
C LEU A 12 -28.74 20.50 8.48
N LEU A 13 -27.71 21.35 8.56
CA LEU A 13 -26.54 21.35 7.67
C LEU A 13 -25.34 20.57 8.24
N THR A 14 -25.49 19.90 9.39
CA THR A 14 -24.49 18.92 9.80
C THR A 14 -24.60 17.75 8.83
N THR A 15 -23.71 17.74 7.84
CA THR A 15 -23.46 16.56 7.01
C THR A 15 -23.23 15.39 7.94
N ASN A 16 -24.21 14.49 8.03
CA ASN A 16 -23.97 13.18 8.59
C ASN A 16 -22.88 12.57 7.71
N SER A 17 -21.64 12.59 8.20
CA SER A 17 -20.61 11.70 7.68
C SER A 17 -21.05 10.31 8.10
N TYR A 18 -21.97 9.72 7.34
CA TYR A 18 -22.34 8.33 7.49
C TYR A 18 -21.12 7.52 7.06
N GLY A 19 -20.24 7.24 8.02
CA GLY A 19 -19.26 6.19 7.87
C GLY A 19 -19.98 4.87 7.61
N ILE A 20 -19.36 4.01 6.82
CA ILE A 20 -19.84 2.66 6.58
C ILE A 20 -19.89 1.95 7.94
N GLU A 21 -21.02 1.33 8.25
CA GLU A 21 -21.15 0.54 9.47
C GLU A 21 -20.04 -0.52 9.52
N ASN A 22 -19.31 -0.59 10.63
CA ASN A 22 -18.18 -1.51 10.78
C ASN A 22 -18.63 -2.95 11.10
N SER A 23 -19.43 -3.53 10.22
CA SER A 23 -19.87 -4.93 10.28
C SER A 23 -18.86 -5.86 9.57
N PHE A 24 -18.98 -7.16 9.80
CA PHE A 24 -18.19 -8.15 9.04
C PHE A 24 -18.50 -8.07 7.54
N GLU A 25 -19.78 -8.04 7.18
CA GLU A 25 -20.25 -8.00 5.78
C GLU A 25 -19.72 -6.77 5.04
N ASN A 26 -19.75 -5.59 5.68
CA ASN A 26 -19.20 -4.39 5.05
C ASN A 26 -17.69 -4.47 4.90
N ARG A 27 -16.96 -4.99 5.90
CA ARG A 27 -15.51 -5.18 5.77
C ARG A 27 -15.16 -6.15 4.65
N GLU A 28 -15.88 -7.26 4.53
CA GLU A 28 -15.69 -8.24 3.45
C GLU A 28 -15.93 -7.59 2.08
N ALA A 29 -17.05 -6.89 1.91
CA ALA A 29 -17.37 -6.21 0.66
C ALA A 29 -16.30 -5.16 0.27
N GLN A 30 -15.81 -4.36 1.22
CA GLN A 30 -14.77 -3.36 0.95
C GLN A 30 -13.39 -3.98 0.72
N ALA A 31 -13.05 -5.07 1.42
CA ALA A 31 -11.82 -5.83 1.18
C ALA A 31 -11.79 -6.41 -0.25
N GLN A 32 -12.92 -6.95 -0.73
CA GLN A 32 -13.02 -7.44 -2.11
C GLN A 32 -12.90 -6.31 -3.13
N ARG A 33 -13.51 -5.15 -2.88
CA ARG A 33 -13.31 -3.95 -3.73
C ARG A 33 -11.84 -3.54 -3.81
N TYR A 34 -11.14 -3.56 -2.67
CA TYR A 34 -9.71 -3.28 -2.61
C TYR A 34 -8.91 -4.30 -3.44
N LEU A 35 -9.11 -5.60 -3.21
CA LEU A 35 -8.38 -6.67 -3.91
C LEU A 35 -8.64 -6.68 -5.43
N ASN A 36 -9.82 -6.27 -5.87
CA ASN A 36 -10.10 -6.07 -7.30
C ASN A 36 -9.29 -4.90 -7.91
N SER A 37 -8.94 -3.90 -7.09
CA SER A 37 -8.12 -2.76 -7.51
C SER A 37 -6.62 -3.06 -7.41
N THR A 38 -6.22 -3.97 -6.52
CA THR A 38 -4.86 -4.43 -6.31
C THR A 38 -4.75 -5.97 -6.39
N PRO A 39 -5.00 -6.60 -7.56
CA PRO A 39 -5.07 -8.06 -7.66
C PRO A 39 -3.75 -8.70 -7.21
N PRO A 40 -3.75 -9.58 -6.18
CA PRO A 40 -2.52 -10.21 -5.69
C PRO A 40 -1.73 -10.91 -6.80
N ARG A 41 -2.42 -11.58 -7.73
CA ARG A 41 -1.81 -12.22 -8.90
C ARG A 41 -0.92 -11.26 -9.71
N ALA A 42 -1.43 -10.08 -10.05
CA ALA A 42 -0.69 -9.09 -10.82
C ALA A 42 0.54 -8.57 -10.05
N LEU A 43 0.44 -8.45 -8.73
CA LEU A 43 1.56 -8.07 -7.86
C LEU A 43 2.66 -9.14 -7.87
N PHE A 44 2.30 -10.42 -7.76
CA PHE A 44 3.28 -11.51 -7.79
C PHE A 44 3.90 -11.73 -9.18
N GLU A 45 3.15 -11.52 -10.25
CA GLU A 45 3.66 -11.55 -11.62
C GLU A 45 4.69 -10.41 -11.86
N ASP A 46 4.38 -9.19 -11.44
CA ASP A 46 5.31 -8.05 -11.51
C ASP A 46 6.56 -8.26 -10.65
N LEU A 47 6.39 -8.81 -9.44
CA LEU A 47 7.51 -9.19 -8.57
C LEU A 47 8.40 -10.25 -9.23
N ALA A 48 7.79 -11.28 -9.81
CA ALA A 48 8.51 -12.34 -10.50
C ALA A 48 9.35 -11.78 -11.65
N GLU A 49 8.80 -10.87 -12.45
CA GLU A 49 9.52 -10.22 -13.54
C GLU A 49 10.70 -9.40 -13.01
N LYS A 50 10.43 -8.48 -12.07
CA LYS A 50 11.44 -7.54 -11.53
C LYS A 50 12.57 -8.21 -10.77
N VAL A 51 12.31 -9.32 -10.08
CA VAL A 51 13.35 -10.03 -9.34
C VAL A 51 14.13 -10.96 -10.26
N SER A 52 13.46 -11.60 -11.23
CA SER A 52 14.12 -12.56 -12.12
C SER A 52 15.25 -11.95 -12.95
N VAL A 53 15.20 -10.65 -13.29
CA VAL A 53 16.27 -10.00 -14.07
C VAL A 53 17.60 -9.95 -13.33
N ASN A 54 17.58 -10.00 -11.99
CA ASN A 54 18.77 -10.02 -11.14
C ASN A 54 19.29 -11.44 -10.85
N LEU A 55 18.60 -12.47 -11.35
CA LEU A 55 19.02 -13.88 -11.19
C LEU A 55 19.85 -14.37 -12.39
N PRO A 56 20.66 -15.43 -12.22
CA PRO A 56 21.31 -16.14 -13.32
C PRO A 56 20.29 -16.57 -14.39
N PRO A 57 20.61 -16.45 -15.70
CA PRO A 57 19.66 -16.76 -16.78
C PRO A 57 18.95 -18.12 -16.66
N GLU A 58 19.67 -19.14 -16.20
CA GLU A 58 19.20 -20.50 -15.97
C GLU A 58 18.11 -20.61 -14.89
N ASP A 59 18.12 -19.72 -13.90
CA ASP A 59 17.21 -19.77 -12.75
C ASP A 59 15.96 -18.91 -12.94
N ARG A 60 15.97 -17.98 -13.91
CA ARG A 60 14.91 -16.98 -14.09
C ARG A 60 13.55 -17.62 -14.32
N GLN A 61 13.48 -18.61 -15.23
CA GLN A 61 12.20 -19.25 -15.57
C GLN A 61 11.66 -20.09 -14.42
N LEU A 62 12.54 -20.79 -13.70
CA LEU A 62 12.16 -21.55 -12.51
C LEU A 62 11.54 -20.63 -11.45
N PHE A 63 12.18 -19.48 -11.20
CA PHE A 63 11.68 -18.50 -10.24
C PHE A 63 10.33 -17.91 -10.65
N LYS A 64 10.18 -17.56 -11.93
CA LYS A 64 8.89 -17.08 -12.47
C LYS A 64 7.80 -18.12 -12.32
N ASP A 65 8.08 -19.38 -12.65
CA ASP A 65 7.11 -20.48 -12.54
C ASP A 65 6.74 -20.76 -11.08
N LEU A 66 7.70 -20.65 -10.15
CA LEU A 66 7.44 -20.81 -8.73
C LEU A 66 6.40 -19.79 -8.21
N LEU A 67 6.54 -18.52 -8.60
CA LEU A 67 5.64 -17.45 -8.14
C LEU A 67 4.31 -17.38 -8.91
N THR A 68 4.28 -17.82 -10.17
CA THR A 68 3.10 -17.65 -11.04
C THR A 68 2.28 -18.93 -11.26
N LYS A 69 2.90 -20.11 -11.17
CA LYS A 69 2.25 -21.41 -11.43
C LYS A 69 2.13 -22.28 -10.19
N HIS A 70 3.17 -22.32 -9.35
CA HIS A 70 3.23 -23.26 -8.23
C HIS A 70 2.75 -22.65 -6.90
N LEU A 71 2.80 -21.33 -6.78
CA LEU A 71 2.21 -20.63 -5.65
C LEU A 71 0.68 -20.73 -5.72
N ASP A 72 0.08 -21.25 -4.65
CA ASP A 72 -1.38 -21.24 -4.49
C ASP A 72 -1.85 -19.81 -4.19
N LEU A 73 -1.99 -19.03 -5.26
CA LEU A 73 -2.44 -17.65 -5.22
C LEU A 73 -3.86 -17.51 -4.70
N ASP A 74 -4.70 -18.53 -4.83
CA ASP A 74 -6.08 -18.48 -4.35
C ASP A 74 -6.12 -18.63 -2.83
N SER A 75 -5.38 -19.59 -2.27
CA SER A 75 -5.21 -19.72 -0.83
C SER A 75 -4.57 -18.47 -0.22
N LEU A 76 -3.54 -17.93 -0.87
CA LEU A 76 -2.89 -16.70 -0.41
C LEU A 76 -3.82 -15.50 -0.46
N THR A 77 -4.61 -15.35 -1.54
CA THR A 77 -5.60 -14.26 -1.67
C THR A 77 -6.63 -14.33 -0.54
N LYS A 78 -7.12 -15.51 -0.18
CA LYS A 78 -8.03 -15.70 0.98
C LYS A 78 -7.37 -15.31 2.29
N SER A 79 -6.08 -15.61 2.48
CA SER A 79 -5.34 -15.17 3.67
C SER A 79 -5.19 -13.65 3.71
N ILE A 80 -4.92 -13.00 2.57
CA ILE A 80 -4.86 -11.54 2.46
C ILE A 80 -6.23 -10.92 2.78
N GLU A 81 -7.30 -11.42 2.17
CA GLU A 81 -8.67 -10.97 2.43
C GLU A 81 -9.04 -11.10 3.91
N SER A 82 -8.75 -12.25 4.52
CA SER A 82 -8.97 -12.48 5.94
C SER A 82 -8.18 -11.50 6.81
N ALA A 83 -6.92 -11.24 6.45
CA ALA A 83 -6.09 -10.27 7.16
C ALA A 83 -6.63 -8.84 7.02
N LEU A 84 -7.13 -8.46 5.85
CA LEU A 84 -7.76 -7.16 5.61
C LEU A 84 -9.01 -7.00 6.50
N ILE A 85 -9.91 -7.97 6.48
CA ILE A 85 -11.13 -7.95 7.28
C ILE A 85 -10.82 -7.88 8.77
N ASN A 86 -9.80 -8.59 9.25
CA ASN A 86 -9.47 -8.66 10.67
C ASN A 86 -8.77 -7.41 11.21
N ASN A 87 -8.05 -6.65 10.38
CA ASN A 87 -7.21 -5.55 10.85
C ASN A 87 -7.75 -4.15 10.51
N PHE A 88 -8.65 -4.04 9.53
CA PHE A 88 -9.17 -2.76 9.07
C PHE A 88 -10.67 -2.66 9.27
N THR A 89 -11.15 -1.45 9.49
CA THR A 89 -12.57 -1.10 9.52
C THR A 89 -13.13 -1.01 8.10
N ALA A 90 -14.46 -1.03 7.97
CA ALA A 90 -15.12 -0.89 6.68
C ALA A 90 -14.77 0.44 5.98
N ASP A 91 -14.68 1.55 6.72
CA ASP A 91 -14.31 2.85 6.18
C ASP A 91 -12.85 2.90 5.68
N GLU A 92 -11.91 2.31 6.43
CA GLU A 92 -10.50 2.23 6.00
C GLU A 92 -10.35 1.40 4.73
N LEU A 93 -11.03 0.25 4.65
CA LEU A 93 -11.02 -0.59 3.45
C LEU A 93 -11.67 0.13 2.26
N SER A 94 -12.76 0.88 2.49
CA SER A 94 -13.37 1.68 1.43
C SER A 94 -12.41 2.77 0.94
N ALA A 95 -11.76 3.50 1.85
CA ALA A 95 -10.80 4.54 1.49
C ALA A 95 -9.61 3.98 0.69
N LEU A 96 -9.10 2.81 1.08
CA LEU A 96 -8.07 2.10 0.32
C LEU A 96 -8.58 1.71 -1.07
N ALA A 97 -9.77 1.10 -1.15
CA ALA A 97 -10.37 0.71 -2.42
C ALA A 97 -10.60 1.91 -3.35
N ASP A 98 -11.08 3.03 -2.82
CA ASP A 98 -11.31 4.26 -3.57
C ASP A 98 -10.00 4.85 -4.09
N PHE A 99 -8.98 4.92 -3.24
CA PHE A 99 -7.67 5.43 -3.63
C PHE A 99 -7.05 4.55 -4.73
N TYR A 100 -6.84 3.25 -4.47
CA TYR A 100 -6.19 2.34 -5.41
C TYR A 100 -7.03 2.05 -6.66
N GLY A 101 -8.35 2.16 -6.56
CA GLY A 101 -9.28 2.01 -7.69
C GLY A 101 -9.34 3.23 -8.60
N SER A 102 -9.06 4.44 -8.07
CA SER A 102 -9.18 5.69 -8.83
C SER A 102 -8.12 5.84 -9.95
N PRO A 103 -8.44 6.54 -11.06
CA PRO A 103 -7.45 6.84 -12.10
C PRO A 103 -6.23 7.60 -11.57
N ILE A 104 -6.45 8.51 -10.61
CA ILE A 104 -5.38 9.30 -10.00
C ILE A 104 -4.50 8.43 -9.11
N GLY A 105 -5.08 7.60 -8.24
CA GLY A 105 -4.33 6.71 -7.37
C GLY A 105 -3.51 5.69 -8.14
N LYS A 106 -4.06 5.10 -9.21
CA LYS A 106 -3.29 4.22 -10.12
C LYS A 106 -2.10 4.93 -10.75
N SER A 107 -2.31 6.14 -11.26
CA SER A 107 -1.24 6.98 -11.83
C SER A 107 -0.19 7.40 -10.80
N ALA A 108 -0.60 7.68 -9.56
CA ALA A 108 0.32 8.00 -8.47
C ALA A 108 1.18 6.79 -8.12
N MET A 109 0.57 5.61 -7.95
CA MET A 109 1.28 4.39 -7.58
C MET A 109 2.23 3.92 -8.69
N SER A 110 1.89 4.10 -9.97
CA SER A 110 2.80 3.76 -11.08
C SER A 110 4.07 4.61 -11.10
N LYS A 111 4.04 5.81 -10.51
CA LYS A 111 5.21 6.71 -10.43
C LYS A 111 6.07 6.46 -9.20
N MET A 112 5.56 5.74 -8.20
CA MET A 112 6.25 5.57 -6.92
C MET A 112 7.59 4.82 -7.07
N GLY A 113 7.69 3.90 -8.03
CA GLY A 113 8.95 3.22 -8.36
C GLY A 113 10.02 4.18 -8.89
N ASN A 114 9.65 5.07 -9.82
CA ASN A 114 10.59 6.07 -10.35
C ASN A 114 10.97 7.10 -9.28
N TYR A 115 10.00 7.55 -8.48
CA TYR A 115 10.25 8.42 -7.35
C TYR A 115 11.26 7.80 -6.37
N MET A 116 11.09 6.52 -6.00
CA MET A 116 12.07 5.82 -5.18
C MET A 116 13.44 5.72 -5.86
N ALA A 117 13.50 5.39 -7.15
CA ALA A 117 14.76 5.32 -7.90
C ALA A 117 15.52 6.66 -7.92
N GLU A 118 14.82 7.80 -7.93
CA GLU A 118 15.42 9.13 -7.82
C GLU A 118 15.92 9.45 -6.41
N VAL A 119 15.25 8.94 -5.38
CA VAL A 119 15.59 9.18 -3.97
C VAL A 119 16.75 8.29 -3.48
N MET A 120 16.85 7.04 -3.95
CA MET A 120 17.83 6.05 -3.47
C MET A 120 19.29 6.57 -3.46
N PRO A 121 19.83 7.20 -4.54
CA PRO A 121 21.21 7.67 -4.55
C PRO A 121 21.50 8.77 -3.52
N ALA A 122 20.50 9.64 -3.26
CA ALA A 122 20.63 10.69 -2.25
C ALA A 122 20.67 10.07 -0.84
N MET A 123 19.85 9.05 -0.59
CA MET A 123 19.89 8.31 0.67
C MET A 123 21.23 7.59 0.87
N GLU A 124 21.76 6.91 -0.15
CA GLU A 124 23.08 6.27 -0.10
C GLU A 124 24.20 7.28 0.22
N THR A 125 24.15 8.45 -0.42
CA THR A 125 25.09 9.54 -0.18
C THR A 125 25.05 10.03 1.27
N GLU A 126 23.87 10.23 1.84
CA GLU A 126 23.73 10.67 3.24
C GLU A 126 24.12 9.58 4.24
N LEU A 127 23.87 8.30 3.93
CA LEU A 127 24.36 7.18 4.74
C LEU A 127 25.88 7.10 4.74
N GLN A 128 26.53 7.22 3.59
CA GLN A 128 28.00 7.24 3.49
C GLN A 128 28.62 8.40 4.28
N LYS A 129 28.04 9.61 4.16
CA LYS A 129 28.48 10.77 4.96
C LYS A 129 28.32 10.51 6.47
N SER A 130 27.22 9.88 6.86
CA SER A 130 26.95 9.54 8.27
C SER A 130 27.96 8.54 8.80
N PHE A 131 28.28 7.48 8.06
CA PHE A 131 29.34 6.53 8.42
C PHE A 131 30.72 7.19 8.51
N ALA A 132 31.06 8.07 7.58
CA ALA A 132 32.33 8.79 7.62
C ALA A 132 32.44 9.68 8.86
N LYS A 133 31.36 10.38 9.24
CA LYS A 133 31.32 11.19 10.48
C LYS A 133 31.43 10.33 11.73
N ALA A 134 30.68 9.24 11.81
CA ALA A 134 30.73 8.31 12.95
C ALA A 134 32.15 7.75 13.14
N ASN A 135 32.80 7.31 12.07
CA ASN A 135 34.17 6.80 12.14
C ASN A 135 35.18 7.87 12.59
N LEU A 136 34.97 9.14 12.21
CA LEU A 136 35.78 10.27 12.68
C LEU A 136 35.52 10.62 14.15
N GLU A 137 34.31 10.39 14.67
CA GLU A 137 33.98 10.61 16.08
C GLU A 137 34.50 9.50 16.98
N PHE A 138 34.30 8.24 16.60
CA PHE A 138 34.82 7.09 17.36
C PHE A 138 36.34 6.97 17.28
N GLY A 139 36.96 7.23 16.12
CA GLY A 139 38.42 7.24 15.99
C GLY A 139 39.13 8.38 16.74
N LYS A 140 38.40 9.39 17.22
CA LYS A 140 38.91 10.48 18.07
C LYS A 140 38.76 10.21 19.56
N GLN A 141 38.00 9.20 19.98
CA GLN A 141 37.87 8.82 21.39
C GLN A 141 38.98 7.87 21.86
N ASP A 142 39.72 7.27 20.92
CA ASP A 142 40.85 6.37 21.19
C ASP A 142 42.24 7.06 21.15
N GLN A 143 42.28 8.40 21.13
CA GLN A 143 43.51 9.22 21.25
C GLN A 143 43.42 10.17 22.45
#